data_AF-A0A943DFR2-F1
#
_entry.id   AF-A0A943DFR2-F1
#
_cell.length_a   1.000
_cell.length_b   1.000
_cell.length_c   1.000
_cell.angle_alpha   90.00
_cell.angle_beta   90.00
_cell.angle_gamma   90.00
#
_symmetry.space_group_name_H-M   'P 1'
#
loop_
_entity.id
_entity.type
_entity.pdbx_description
1 polymer ?
#
loop_
_entity_poly.entity_id
_entity_poly.type
_entity_poly.pdbx_seq_one_letter_code
_entity_poly.pdbx_strand_id
1 'polypeptide(L)'
;MSFRENINRICIQRGTNLTAVVKQVKGSSSFTSAINKGSLPKEDEMVEMAKILHCSVLDFFMDEEDLAPQNEPQNEDEKDILRVYRSLSRRTKHEFMAMVYEFENREELEGDKESSAHSEDNPHRIAQA
;
A
#
# COMPACT_ATOMS: atom_id res chain seq x y z
N MET A 1 -7.42 2.38 -11.88
CA MET A 1 -8.85 2.21 -12.22
C MET A 1 -9.42 3.50 -12.81
N SER A 2 -10.43 3.40 -13.67
CA SER A 2 -11.14 4.54 -14.28
C SER A 2 -12.29 5.05 -13.40
N PHE A 3 -12.74 6.29 -13.65
CA PHE A 3 -13.91 6.88 -12.98
C PHE A 3 -15.14 5.97 -13.02
N ARG A 4 -15.41 5.40 -14.20
CA ARG A 4 -16.53 4.48 -14.43
C ARG A 4 -16.45 3.25 -13.53
N GLU A 5 -15.28 2.64 -13.45
CA GLU A 5 -15.09 1.42 -12.64
C GLU A 5 -15.27 1.74 -11.16
N ASN A 6 -14.65 2.83 -10.69
CA ASN A 6 -14.75 3.26 -9.30
C ASN A 6 -16.18 3.62 -8.89
N ILE A 7 -16.89 4.44 -9.68
CA ILE A 7 -18.25 4.85 -9.31
C ILE A 7 -19.23 3.68 -9.31
N ASN A 8 -19.09 2.72 -10.25
CA ASN A 8 -19.92 1.52 -10.25
C ASN A 8 -19.60 0.59 -9.07
N ARG A 9 -18.30 0.42 -8.75
CA ARG A 9 -17.85 -0.33 -7.56
C ARG A 9 -18.45 0.26 -6.28
N ILE A 10 -18.36 1.57 -6.11
CA ILE A 10 -18.90 2.27 -4.92
C ILE A 10 -20.42 2.13 -4.87
N CYS A 11 -21.13 2.31 -5.99
CA CYS A 11 -22.58 2.10 -6.04
C CYS A 11 -22.97 0.70 -5.53
N ILE A 12 -22.27 -0.35 -5.98
CA ILE A 12 -22.50 -1.73 -5.53
C ILE A 12 -22.25 -1.87 -4.02
N GLN A 13 -21.12 -1.35 -3.52
CA GLN A 13 -20.78 -1.37 -2.09
C GLN A 13 -21.81 -0.67 -1.20
N ARG A 14 -22.48 0.36 -1.74
CA ARG A 14 -23.55 1.11 -1.07
C ARG A 14 -24.95 0.55 -1.32
N GLY A 15 -25.08 -0.58 -2.01
CA GLY A 15 -26.38 -1.22 -2.28
C GLY A 15 -27.25 -0.43 -3.27
N THR A 16 -26.65 0.35 -4.18
CA THR A 16 -27.35 1.16 -5.17
C THR A 16 -26.78 0.92 -6.59
N ASN A 17 -27.22 1.70 -7.57
CA ASN A 17 -26.68 1.69 -8.92
C ASN A 17 -26.51 3.10 -9.49
N LEU A 18 -25.64 3.24 -10.49
CA LEU A 18 -25.32 4.53 -11.11
C LEU A 18 -26.56 5.26 -11.64
N THR A 19 -27.54 4.53 -12.19
CA THR A 19 -28.80 5.12 -12.67
C THR A 19 -29.60 5.80 -11.57
N ALA A 20 -29.69 5.18 -10.40
CA ALA A 20 -30.40 5.74 -9.25
C ALA A 20 -29.69 7.01 -8.73
N VAL A 21 -28.37 6.98 -8.64
CA VAL A 21 -27.55 8.13 -8.20
C VAL A 21 -27.68 9.29 -9.19
N VAL A 22 -27.52 9.03 -10.49
CA VAL A 22 -27.63 10.05 -11.54
C VAL A 22 -29.03 10.69 -11.57
N LYS A 23 -30.09 9.89 -11.35
CA LYS A 23 -31.46 10.42 -11.21
C LYS A 23 -31.62 11.33 -10.01
N GLN A 24 -30.99 11.03 -8.87
CA GLN A 24 -31.06 11.88 -7.68
C GLN A 24 -30.33 13.22 -7.91
N VAL A 25 -29.17 13.20 -8.58
CA VAL A 25 -28.38 14.43 -8.83
C VAL A 25 -28.98 15.30 -9.94
N LYS A 26 -29.41 14.69 -11.07
CA LYS A 26 -29.80 15.43 -12.28
C LYS A 26 -31.29 15.35 -12.62
N GLY A 27 -32.09 14.62 -11.84
CA GLY A 27 -33.51 14.39 -12.13
C GLY A 27 -33.80 13.47 -13.32
N SER A 28 -32.77 12.94 -14.00
CA SER A 28 -32.91 12.09 -15.19
C SER A 28 -31.81 11.02 -15.24
N SER A 29 -32.05 9.92 -15.97
CA SER A 29 -31.07 8.83 -16.14
C SER A 29 -30.30 8.86 -17.46
N SER A 30 -30.57 9.84 -18.33
CA SER A 30 -29.95 9.91 -19.67
C SER A 30 -28.43 10.01 -19.60
N PHE A 31 -27.91 10.60 -18.53
CA PHE A 31 -26.47 10.82 -18.35
C PHE A 31 -25.70 9.56 -17.90
N THR A 32 -26.38 8.53 -17.40
CA THR A 32 -25.74 7.27 -16.99
C THR A 32 -24.92 6.63 -18.12
N SER A 33 -25.47 6.63 -19.34
CA SER A 33 -24.81 6.04 -20.50
C SER A 33 -23.55 6.80 -20.90
N ALA A 34 -23.53 8.13 -20.72
CA ALA A 34 -22.34 8.94 -21.00
C ALA A 34 -21.22 8.63 -20.00
N ILE A 35 -21.55 8.52 -18.71
CA ILE A 35 -20.60 8.13 -17.67
C ILE A 35 -20.02 6.73 -17.94
N ASN A 36 -20.88 5.78 -18.34
CA ASN A 36 -20.42 4.44 -18.71
C ASN A 36 -19.56 4.39 -19.97
N LYS A 37 -19.49 5.47 -20.76
CA LYS A 37 -18.56 5.64 -21.88
C LYS A 37 -17.32 6.47 -21.53
N GLY A 38 -17.15 6.85 -20.26
CA GLY A 38 -16.00 7.60 -19.77
C GLY A 38 -16.20 9.11 -19.67
N SER A 39 -17.43 9.62 -19.87
CA SER A 39 -17.70 11.04 -19.58
C SER A 39 -17.66 11.30 -18.08
N LEU A 40 -16.99 12.37 -17.67
CA LEU A 40 -17.00 12.81 -16.28
C LEU A 40 -18.20 13.72 -16.03
N PRO A 41 -18.90 13.57 -14.88
CA PRO A 41 -19.83 14.58 -14.39
C PRO A 41 -19.10 15.89 -14.08
N LYS A 42 -19.88 16.97 -13.92
CA LYS A 42 -19.32 18.26 -13.47
C LYS A 42 -18.87 18.17 -12.00
N GLU A 43 -18.06 19.13 -11.57
CA GLU A 43 -17.54 19.18 -10.20
C GLU A 43 -18.66 19.16 -9.13
N ASP A 44 -19.65 20.03 -9.27
CA ASP A 44 -20.82 20.11 -8.39
C ASP A 44 -21.62 18.80 -8.38
N GLU A 45 -21.78 18.17 -9.54
CA GLU A 45 -22.44 16.88 -9.68
C GLU A 45 -21.64 15.77 -8.97
N MET A 46 -20.31 15.74 -9.12
CA MET A 46 -19.45 14.78 -8.43
C MET A 46 -19.51 14.94 -6.91
N VAL A 47 -19.52 16.18 -6.42
CA VAL A 47 -19.68 16.47 -4.99
C VAL A 47 -21.03 15.94 -4.49
N GLU A 48 -22.11 16.14 -5.23
CA GLU A 48 -23.43 15.65 -4.82
C GLU A 48 -23.53 14.12 -4.88
N MET A 49 -22.95 13.50 -5.91
CA MET A 49 -22.83 12.03 -6.00
C MET A 49 -22.07 11.46 -4.79
N ALA A 50 -20.98 12.11 -4.38
CA ALA A 50 -20.18 11.69 -3.23
C ALA A 50 -20.97 11.76 -1.92
N LYS A 51 -21.79 12.80 -1.72
CA LYS A 51 -22.71 12.90 -0.57
C LYS A 51 -23.72 11.76 -0.55
N ILE A 52 -24.37 11.47 -1.67
CA ILE A 52 -25.37 10.38 -1.80
C ILE A 52 -24.71 9.01 -1.54
N LEU A 53 -23.48 8.82 -2.02
CA LEU A 53 -22.73 7.58 -1.86
C LEU A 53 -21.95 7.49 -0.55
N HIS A 54 -22.06 8.50 0.32
CA HIS A 54 -21.33 8.59 1.59
C HIS A 54 -19.82 8.30 1.42
N CYS A 55 -19.21 8.91 0.41
CA CYS A 55 -17.80 8.73 0.07
C CYS A 55 -17.14 10.09 -0.22
N SER A 56 -15.82 10.12 -0.40
CA SER A 56 -15.08 11.28 -0.90
C SER A 56 -15.13 11.32 -2.43
N VAL A 57 -14.98 12.52 -3.02
CA VAL A 57 -14.77 12.66 -4.48
C VAL A 57 -13.49 11.94 -4.90
N LEU A 58 -12.48 11.88 -4.03
CA LEU A 58 -11.22 11.15 -4.29
C LEU A 58 -11.46 9.66 -4.56
N ASP A 59 -12.48 9.06 -3.93
CA ASP A 59 -12.78 7.64 -4.10
C ASP A 59 -13.18 7.29 -5.54
N PHE A 60 -13.65 8.26 -6.32
CA PHE A 60 -13.96 8.08 -7.74
C PHE A 60 -12.71 7.96 -8.61
N PHE A 61 -11.56 8.40 -8.11
CA PHE A 61 -10.31 8.50 -8.87
C PHE A 61 -9.19 7.63 -8.31
N MET A 62 -9.45 6.82 -7.27
CA MET A 62 -8.49 5.87 -6.73
C MET A 62 -7.97 4.92 -7.81
N ASP A 63 -6.67 4.70 -7.84
CA ASP A 63 -6.05 3.69 -8.69
C ASP A 63 -5.91 2.33 -7.98
N GLU A 64 -5.20 1.40 -8.63
CA GLU A 64 -5.02 0.06 -8.06
C GLU A 64 -4.07 0.06 -6.84
N GLU A 65 -3.13 1.01 -6.79
CA GLU A 65 -2.19 1.17 -5.68
C GLU A 65 -2.92 1.75 -4.46
N ASP A 66 -3.84 2.69 -4.69
CA ASP A 66 -4.69 3.27 -3.64
C ASP A 66 -5.64 2.24 -3.00
N LEU A 67 -6.09 1.26 -3.78
CA LEU A 67 -7.00 0.19 -3.34
C LEU A 67 -6.29 -1.03 -2.78
N ALA A 68 -4.96 -1.10 -2.96
CA ALA A 68 -4.17 -2.15 -2.33
C ALA A 68 -4.41 -2.10 -0.81
N PRO A 69 -4.57 -3.25 -0.14
CA PRO A 69 -4.58 -3.29 1.31
C PRO A 69 -3.33 -2.56 1.80
N GLN A 70 -3.50 -1.39 2.39
CA GLN A 70 -2.42 -0.75 3.11
C GLN A 70 -2.13 -1.71 4.25
N ASN A 71 -0.96 -2.36 4.24
CA ASN A 71 -0.56 -3.24 5.33
C ASN A 71 -0.74 -2.44 6.63
N GLU A 72 -1.67 -2.88 7.46
CA GLU A 72 -1.83 -2.29 8.77
C GLU A 72 -0.55 -2.60 9.55
N PRO A 73 0.09 -1.59 10.16
CA PRO A 73 1.27 -1.82 10.95
C PRO A 73 0.93 -2.80 12.08
N GLN A 74 1.73 -3.85 12.22
CA GLN A 74 1.47 -4.94 13.17
C GLN A 74 1.76 -4.53 14.63
N ASN A 75 2.56 -3.48 14.81
CA ASN A 75 2.97 -2.96 16.12
C ASN A 75 3.20 -1.44 16.06
N GLU A 76 3.43 -0.82 17.22
CA GLU A 76 3.64 0.62 17.32
C GLU A 76 4.94 1.09 16.63
N ASP A 77 5.98 0.24 16.57
CA ASP A 77 7.23 0.60 15.90
C ASP A 77 7.03 0.72 14.38
N GLU A 78 6.33 -0.24 13.75
CA GLU A 78 5.97 -0.17 12.33
C GLU A 78 5.13 1.07 12.01
N LYS A 79 4.18 1.39 12.89
CA LYS A 79 3.33 2.58 12.76
C LYS A 79 4.14 3.86 12.85
N ASP A 80 5.09 3.92 13.78
CA ASP A 80 5.98 5.07 13.94
C ASP A 80 6.94 5.21 12.76
N ILE A 81 7.50 4.11 12.26
CA ILE A 81 8.33 4.09 11.05
C ILE A 81 7.54 4.64 9.85
N LEU A 82 6.32 4.14 9.61
CA LEU A 82 5.48 4.61 8.51
C LEU A 82 5.10 6.08 8.67
N ARG A 83 4.73 6.51 9.87
CA ARG A 83 4.39 7.92 10.17
C ARG A 83 5.58 8.83 9.90
N VAL A 84 6.75 8.50 10.43
CA VAL A 84 7.97 9.28 10.24
C VAL A 84 8.32 9.33 8.76
N TYR A 85 8.44 8.18 8.09
CA TYR A 85 8.80 8.11 6.67
C TYR A 85 7.85 8.93 5.79
N ARG A 86 6.54 8.84 5.99
CA ARG A 86 5.55 9.61 5.22
C ARG A 86 5.68 11.12 5.40
N SER A 87 6.16 11.59 6.56
CA SER A 87 6.36 13.01 6.86
C SER A 87 7.64 13.61 6.24
N LEU A 88 8.58 12.79 5.79
CA LEU A 88 9.89 13.24 5.31
C LEU A 88 9.83 13.89 3.92
N SER A 89 10.70 14.87 3.70
CA SER A 89 10.96 15.45 2.36
C SER A 89 11.57 14.40 1.43
N ARG A 90 11.46 14.59 0.10
CA ARG A 90 12.01 13.64 -0.89
C ARG A 90 13.51 13.40 -0.72
N ARG A 91 14.27 14.45 -0.38
CA ARG A 91 15.72 14.35 -0.13
C ARG A 91 16.00 13.53 1.13
N THR A 92 15.29 13.82 2.21
CA THR A 92 15.47 13.12 3.50
C THR A 92 15.03 11.66 3.42
N LYS A 93 14.02 11.34 2.59
CA LYS A 93 13.65 9.94 2.31
C LYS A 93 14.81 9.15 1.69
N HIS A 94 15.58 9.76 0.79
CA HIS A 94 16.76 9.10 0.21
C HIS A 94 17.82 8.79 1.27
N GLU A 95 18.10 9.74 2.16
CA GLU A 95 19.05 9.55 3.27
C GLU A 95 18.55 8.46 4.25
N PHE A 96 17.25 8.47 4.58
CA PHE A 96 16.63 7.42 5.39
C PHE A 96 16.75 6.04 4.74
N MET A 97 16.46 5.91 3.45
CA MET A 97 16.54 4.64 2.74
C MET A 97 17.99 4.13 2.63
N ALA A 98 18.99 5.00 2.50
CA ALA A 98 20.39 4.59 2.52
C ALA A 98 20.75 3.87 3.83
N MET A 99 20.29 4.40 4.97
CA MET A 99 20.46 3.74 6.27
C MET A 99 19.74 2.39 6.33
N VAL A 100 18.52 2.29 5.79
CA VAL A 100 17.77 1.02 5.74
C VAL A 100 18.52 -0.02 4.90
N TYR A 101 19.06 0.36 3.74
CA TYR A 101 19.88 -0.55 2.93
C TYR A 101 21.19 -0.93 3.62
N GLU A 102 21.78 -0.05 4.41
CA GLU A 102 22.93 -0.43 5.24
C GLU A 102 22.55 -1.48 6.28
N PHE A 103 21.37 -1.37 6.92
CA PHE A 103 20.87 -2.40 7.83
C PHE A 103 20.62 -3.74 7.14
N GLU A 104 20.08 -3.74 5.92
CA GLU A 104 19.87 -4.95 5.12
C GLU A 104 21.20 -5.66 4.79
N ASN A 105 22.27 -4.90 4.61
CA ASN A 105 23.59 -5.41 4.23
C ASN A 105 24.52 -5.72 5.41
N ARG A 106 24.07 -5.61 6.66
CA ARG A 106 24.87 -6.01 7.82
C ARG A 106 24.84 -7.53 7.99
N GLU A 107 26.01 -8.18 7.89
CA GLU A 107 26.20 -9.62 8.11
C GLU A 107 26.03 -10.07 9.58
N GLU A 108 25.56 -9.21 10.49
CA GLU A 108 25.30 -9.56 11.91
C GLU A 108 24.09 -10.51 12.09
N LEU A 109 23.43 -10.91 10.99
CA LEU A 109 22.42 -11.98 10.95
C LEU A 109 22.97 -13.32 10.43
N GLU A 110 24.25 -13.41 10.07
CA GLU A 110 24.93 -14.70 9.90
C GLU A 110 25.24 -15.28 11.28
N GLY A 111 24.27 -16.00 11.86
CA GLY A 111 24.45 -16.69 13.13
C GLY A 111 25.75 -17.51 13.14
N ASP A 112 26.49 -17.42 14.26
CA ASP A 112 27.78 -18.06 14.52
C ASP A 112 27.98 -19.36 13.71
N LYS A 113 28.69 -19.27 12.58
CA LYS A 113 29.37 -20.43 12.01
C LYS A 113 30.60 -20.68 12.87
N GLU A 114 30.40 -21.35 13.99
CA GLU A 114 31.50 -21.94 14.75
C GLU A 114 32.35 -22.80 13.81
N SER A 115 33.52 -22.28 13.51
CA SER A 115 34.64 -22.96 12.88
C SER A 115 35.09 -24.11 13.78
N SER A 116 34.55 -25.31 13.54
CA SER A 116 35.13 -26.55 14.07
C SER A 116 36.35 -26.95 13.24
N ALA A 117 37.45 -26.22 13.44
CA ALA A 117 38.78 -26.62 13.01
C ALA A 117 39.67 -26.80 14.25
N HIS A 118 39.60 -27.98 14.86
CA HIS A 118 40.71 -28.48 15.67
C HIS A 118 41.34 -29.68 14.97
N SER A 119 42.32 -29.35 14.14
CA SER A 119 43.44 -30.21 13.81
C SER A 119 44.39 -30.27 15.00
N GLU A 120 44.60 -31.45 15.58
CA GLU A 120 45.85 -31.77 16.28
C GLU A 120 46.27 -33.19 15.90
N ASP A 121 47.23 -33.25 14.98
CA ASP A 121 48.09 -34.39 14.73
C ASP A 121 49.51 -33.95 15.15
N ASN A 122 50.10 -34.57 16.17
CA ASN A 122 51.57 -34.72 16.23
C ASN A 122 52.02 -35.82 17.25
N PRO A 123 53.17 -36.49 17.01
CA PRO A 123 53.45 -37.86 17.45
C PRO A 123 54.45 -37.99 18.62
N HIS A 124 54.69 -39.25 18.99
CA HIS A 124 55.82 -39.81 19.74
C HIS A 124 55.91 -39.59 21.27
N ARG A 125 55.56 -40.67 22.01
CA ARG A 125 56.41 -41.18 23.10
C ARG A 125 56.44 -42.71 23.09
N ILE A 126 57.65 -43.24 22.98
CA ILE A 126 58.04 -44.65 22.95
C ILE A 126 58.25 -45.18 24.39
N ALA A 127 58.06 -46.49 24.55
CA ALA A 127 58.64 -47.45 25.52
C ALA A 127 57.88 -47.80 26.82
N GLN A 128 57.45 -49.07 26.83
CA GLN A 128 57.72 -50.16 27.80
C GLN A 128 57.29 -50.00 29.28
N ALA A 129 56.43 -50.93 29.72
CA ALA A 129 56.80 -52.03 30.62
C ALA A 129 55.81 -53.19 30.42
#